data_AF-A0A920V787-F1
#
_entry.id   AF-A0A920V787-F1
#
_cell.length_a   1.000
_cell.length_b   1.000
_cell.length_c   1.000
_cell.angle_alpha   90.00
_cell.angle_beta   90.00
_cell.angle_gamma   90.00
#
_symmetry.space_group_name_H-M   'P 1'
#
loop_
_entity.id
_entity.type
_entity.pdbx_description
1 polymer ?
#
loop_
_entity_poly.entity_id
_entity_poly.type
_entity_poly.pdbx_seq_one_letter_code
_entity_poly.pdbx_strand_id
1 'polypeptide(L)'
;MKIRIILVALVFVINAIGLTINQQGYVGFTTVQAQSKEDYEENTKSKRKTKKTGAMTERVAKKLQEAQAVIEAEQLVEGIEILNEILEMRRLTDYERAQVNYFFAYVAYLKEDYRGAIDYYNKVLIEEEVPEGLLSSARYTIAQLWFQLEEWDKAIIAVDDLLANAESPRPDLYILKGSALYQLKKYREMIPVIRAAIDLSEERNPFRIQSLQDNIKSNP
;
A
#
# COMPACT_ATOMS: atom_id res chain seq x y z
N MET A 1 34.48 -5.30 -27.98
CA MET A 1 34.55 -3.91 -27.48
C MET A 1 33.58 -3.09 -28.33
N LYS A 2 32.48 -2.49 -27.85
CA LYS A 2 32.06 -2.11 -26.50
C LYS A 2 30.55 -2.33 -26.36
N ILE A 3 30.20 -2.92 -25.24
CA ILE A 3 28.87 -3.16 -24.70
C ILE A 3 28.21 -1.79 -24.43
N ARG A 4 27.07 -1.52 -25.08
CA ARG A 4 26.12 -0.47 -24.66
C ARG A 4 24.99 -1.15 -23.90
N ILE A 5 25.31 -1.60 -22.70
CA ILE A 5 24.36 -1.97 -21.65
C ILE A 5 24.45 -0.83 -20.61
N ILE A 6 23.32 -0.54 -19.96
CA ILE A 6 23.10 0.45 -18.88
C ILE A 6 22.43 1.75 -19.36
N LEU A 7 21.09 1.74 -19.49
CA LEU A 7 20.16 2.81 -19.04
C LEU A 7 18.67 2.47 -19.33
N VAL A 8 18.24 1.24 -19.02
CA VAL A 8 16.80 0.82 -19.15
C VAL A 8 16.26 0.16 -17.86
N ALA A 9 17.00 0.18 -16.75
CA ALA A 9 16.68 -0.67 -15.59
C ALA A 9 15.93 0.02 -14.42
N LEU A 10 15.02 0.98 -14.64
CA LEU A 10 14.37 1.66 -13.49
C LEU A 10 12.91 2.09 -13.65
N VAL A 11 12.11 1.44 -14.52
CA VAL A 11 10.65 1.67 -14.53
C VAL A 11 9.85 0.38 -14.85
N PHE A 12 10.29 -0.77 -14.36
CA PHE A 12 9.44 -1.97 -14.38
C PHE A 12 9.61 -2.71 -13.06
N VAL A 13 9.03 -2.15 -12.00
CA VAL A 13 8.55 -2.97 -10.89
C VAL A 13 7.05 -3.03 -11.06
N ILE A 14 6.58 -4.00 -11.85
CA ILE A 14 5.21 -4.49 -11.70
C ILE A 14 5.18 -5.07 -10.29
N ASN A 15 4.75 -4.27 -9.32
CA ASN A 15 4.57 -4.72 -7.96
C ASN A 15 3.40 -5.70 -7.98
N ALA A 16 3.67 -6.99 -7.82
CA ALA A 16 2.60 -7.93 -7.48
C ALA A 16 2.07 -7.50 -6.10
N ILE A 17 0.91 -6.85 -6.11
CA ILE A 17 0.14 -6.49 -4.93
C ILE A 17 -0.59 -7.76 -4.49
N GLY A 18 -0.11 -8.42 -3.44
CA GLY A 18 -0.76 -9.61 -2.87
C GLY A 18 -1.62 -9.22 -1.66
N LEU A 19 -2.89 -9.66 -1.62
CA LEU A 19 -3.71 -9.59 -0.41
C LEU A 19 -3.22 -10.62 0.61
N THR A 20 -3.09 -10.20 1.87
CA THR A 20 -2.83 -11.10 3.01
C THR A 20 -3.86 -10.85 4.09
N ILE A 21 -4.46 -11.93 4.63
CA ILE A 21 -5.29 -11.87 5.83
C ILE A 21 -4.52 -12.51 6.99
N ASN A 22 -4.28 -11.76 8.08
CA ASN A 22 -3.69 -12.34 9.28
C ASN A 22 -4.75 -12.98 10.21
N GLN A 23 -4.33 -13.71 11.24
CA GLN A 23 -5.24 -14.40 12.18
C GLN A 23 -6.19 -13.48 12.96
N GLN A 24 -6.00 -12.15 12.90
CA GLN A 24 -6.91 -11.17 13.51
C GLN A 24 -7.86 -10.52 12.49
N GLY A 25 -7.92 -11.04 11.25
CA GLY A 25 -8.80 -10.53 10.20
C GLY A 25 -8.35 -9.21 9.58
N TYR A 26 -7.08 -8.82 9.79
CA TYR A 26 -6.49 -7.68 9.09
C TYR A 26 -6.17 -8.08 7.66
N VAL A 27 -6.69 -7.30 6.71
CA VAL A 27 -6.48 -7.48 5.26
C VAL A 27 -5.48 -6.41 4.85
N GLY A 28 -4.29 -6.80 4.40
CA GLY A 28 -3.23 -5.88 4.00
C GLY A 28 -2.63 -6.26 2.67
N PHE A 29 -2.21 -5.26 1.89
CA PHE A 29 -1.38 -5.48 0.71
C PHE A 29 0.07 -5.66 1.10
N THR A 30 0.66 -6.73 0.59
CA THR A 30 2.11 -6.91 0.60
C THR A 30 2.63 -6.61 -0.80
N THR A 31 3.55 -5.65 -0.90
CA THR A 31 4.38 -5.49 -2.10
C THR A 31 5.59 -6.41 -1.94
N VAL A 32 5.90 -7.21 -2.97
CA VAL A 32 7.05 -8.14 -3.00
C VAL A 32 8.39 -7.47 -2.62
N GLN A 33 8.50 -6.14 -2.75
CA GLN A 33 9.70 -5.39 -2.39
C GLN A 33 9.90 -5.17 -0.88
N ALA A 34 8.94 -5.56 -0.03
CA ALA A 34 9.13 -5.58 1.42
C ALA A 34 9.88 -6.86 1.85
N GLN A 35 11.08 -7.05 1.29
CA GLN A 35 11.89 -8.24 1.46
C GLN A 35 12.72 -8.28 2.75
N SER A 36 12.62 -7.29 3.64
CA SER A 36 13.05 -7.46 5.03
C SER A 36 11.83 -7.84 5.89
N LYS A 37 11.88 -9.04 6.48
CA LYS A 37 10.96 -9.43 7.57
C LYS A 37 10.96 -8.40 8.71
N GLU A 38 12.06 -7.65 8.85
CA GLU A 38 12.26 -6.60 9.84
C GLU A 38 11.37 -5.36 9.58
N ASP A 39 11.15 -4.93 8.33
CA ASP A 39 10.28 -3.76 8.05
C ASP A 39 8.80 -4.07 8.32
N TYR A 40 8.37 -5.30 8.05
CA TYR A 40 7.03 -5.78 8.43
C TYR A 40 6.87 -5.90 9.95
N GLU A 41 7.91 -6.37 10.66
CA GLU A 41 7.89 -6.48 12.11
C GLU A 41 7.99 -5.13 12.82
N GLU A 42 8.72 -4.15 12.28
CA GLU A 42 8.84 -2.81 12.85
C GLU A 42 7.55 -2.00 12.63
N ASN A 43 6.92 -2.12 11.45
CA ASN A 43 5.61 -1.51 11.18
C ASN A 43 4.49 -2.10 12.08
N THR A 44 4.62 -3.37 12.48
CA THR A 44 3.68 -4.02 13.41
C THR A 44 4.03 -3.83 14.89
N LYS A 45 5.29 -3.51 15.24
CA LYS A 45 5.74 -3.23 16.61
C LYS A 45 5.64 -1.76 17.03
N SER A 46 5.40 -0.82 16.11
CA SER A 46 4.93 0.51 16.49
C SER A 46 3.68 0.33 17.36
N LYS A 47 3.74 0.85 18.60
CA LYS A 47 2.69 0.75 19.63
C LYS A 47 1.42 1.50 19.20
N ARG A 48 0.79 1.08 18.10
CA ARG A 48 -0.60 1.38 17.84
C ARG A 48 -1.36 0.65 18.93
N LYS A 49 -1.89 1.43 19.88
CA LYS A 49 -2.99 0.96 20.72
C LYS A 49 -4.00 0.38 19.73
N THR A 50 -4.11 -0.94 19.68
CA THR A 50 -5.23 -1.62 19.06
C THR A 50 -6.44 -1.17 19.89
N LYS A 51 -6.98 -0.01 19.52
CA LYS A 51 -8.35 0.34 19.84
C LYS A 51 -9.12 -0.89 19.39
N LYS A 52 -9.96 -1.45 20.27
CA LYS A 52 -10.84 -2.58 19.98
C LYS A 52 -11.92 -2.15 18.96
N THR A 53 -11.52 -1.57 17.83
CA THR A 53 -12.36 -1.33 16.68
C THR A 53 -12.71 -2.71 16.13
N GLY A 54 -13.98 -3.07 16.33
CA GLY A 54 -14.68 -4.31 16.02
C GLY A 54 -13.85 -5.51 15.54
N ALA A 55 -13.80 -6.57 16.34
CA ALA A 55 -13.55 -7.88 15.75
C ALA A 55 -14.66 -8.15 14.72
N MET A 56 -14.28 -8.53 13.50
CA MET A 56 -15.17 -9.03 12.46
C MET A 56 -16.02 -10.17 13.05
N THR A 57 -17.33 -10.19 12.78
CA THR A 57 -18.15 -11.32 13.21
C THR A 57 -17.72 -12.59 12.49
N GLU A 58 -17.79 -13.74 13.17
CA GLU A 58 -17.38 -15.03 12.60
C GLU A 58 -18.09 -15.33 11.27
N ARG A 59 -19.38 -14.97 11.18
CA ARG A 59 -20.18 -15.13 9.96
C ARG A 59 -19.62 -14.33 8.80
N VAL A 60 -19.27 -13.07 9.00
CA VAL A 60 -18.70 -12.21 7.94
C VAL A 60 -17.28 -12.66 7.62
N ALA A 61 -16.47 -12.99 8.63
CA ALA A 61 -15.11 -13.49 8.44
C ALA A 61 -15.09 -14.75 7.55
N LYS A 62 -15.98 -15.72 7.82
CA LYS A 62 -16.08 -16.95 7.03
C LYS A 62 -16.47 -16.66 5.58
N LYS A 63 -17.46 -15.80 5.33
CA LYS A 63 -17.85 -15.43 3.96
C LYS A 63 -16.75 -14.66 3.23
N LEU A 64 -15.99 -13.80 3.92
CA LEU A 64 -14.83 -13.14 3.31
C LEU A 64 -13.74 -14.14 2.93
N GLN A 65 -13.52 -15.18 3.73
CA GLN A 65 -12.60 -16.27 3.37
C GLN A 65 -13.10 -17.05 2.15
N GLU A 66 -14.41 -17.32 2.07
CA GLU A 66 -15.03 -17.94 0.88
C GLU A 66 -14.83 -17.06 -0.36
N ALA A 67 -15.12 -15.75 -0.26
CA ALA A 67 -14.89 -14.79 -1.33
C ALA A 67 -13.41 -14.74 -1.76
N GLN A 68 -12.48 -14.71 -0.80
CA GLN A 68 -11.05 -14.70 -1.08
C GLN A 68 -10.64 -15.95 -1.86
N ALA A 69 -11.07 -17.14 -1.43
CA ALA A 69 -10.69 -18.39 -2.07
C ALA A 69 -11.12 -18.45 -3.55
N VAL A 70 -12.34 -18.01 -3.86
CA VAL A 70 -12.82 -17.97 -5.26
C VAL A 70 -12.15 -16.85 -6.07
N ILE A 71 -11.84 -15.70 -5.46
CA ILE A 71 -11.09 -14.61 -6.12
C ILE A 71 -9.66 -15.07 -6.46
N GLU A 72 -8.98 -15.77 -5.55
CA GLU A 72 -7.65 -16.34 -5.77
C GLU A 72 -7.64 -17.45 -6.82
N ALA A 73 -8.76 -18.16 -6.98
CA ALA A 73 -9.00 -19.10 -8.07
C ALA A 73 -9.41 -18.43 -9.39
N GLU A 74 -9.29 -17.10 -9.50
CA GLU A 74 -9.68 -16.26 -10.66
C GLU A 74 -11.18 -16.30 -10.99
N GLN A 75 -12.02 -16.83 -10.09
CA GLN A 75 -13.47 -16.87 -10.22
C GLN A 75 -14.09 -15.55 -9.75
N LEU A 76 -13.73 -14.45 -10.42
CA LEU A 76 -14.05 -13.09 -9.97
C LEU A 76 -15.55 -12.79 -9.88
N VAL A 77 -16.37 -13.39 -10.75
CA VAL A 77 -17.84 -13.21 -10.74
C VAL A 77 -18.43 -13.79 -9.46
N GLU A 78 -18.05 -15.02 -9.11
CA GLU A 78 -18.49 -15.68 -7.87
C GLU A 78 -18.00 -14.92 -6.64
N GLY A 79 -16.76 -14.43 -6.65
CA GLY A 79 -16.23 -13.57 -5.60
C GLY A 79 -17.07 -12.31 -5.39
N ILE A 80 -17.45 -11.61 -6.48
CA ILE A 80 -18.32 -10.43 -6.44
C ILE A 80 -19.70 -10.77 -5.86
N GLU A 81 -20.28 -11.92 -6.24
CA GLU A 81 -21.56 -12.37 -5.70
C GLU A 81 -21.48 -12.57 -4.18
N ILE A 82 -20.46 -13.28 -3.68
CA ILE A 82 -20.27 -13.48 -2.24
C ILE A 82 -20.06 -12.15 -1.51
N LEU A 83 -19.27 -11.22 -2.07
CA LEU A 83 -19.07 -9.90 -1.48
C LEU A 83 -20.38 -9.08 -1.40
N ASN A 84 -21.25 -9.18 -2.41
CA ASN A 84 -22.56 -8.54 -2.38
C ASN A 84 -23.47 -9.17 -1.30
N GLU A 85 -23.47 -10.50 -1.16
CA GLU A 85 -24.22 -11.19 -0.10
C GLU A 85 -23.80 -10.71 1.30
N ILE A 86 -22.53 -10.38 1.51
CA ILE A 86 -22.05 -9.81 2.77
C ILE A 86 -22.64 -8.42 3.00
N LEU A 87 -22.67 -7.55 1.97
CA LEU A 87 -23.25 -6.21 2.08
C LEU A 87 -24.75 -6.23 2.40
N GLU A 88 -25.45 -7.28 2.00
CA GLU A 88 -26.88 -7.49 2.31
C GLU A 88 -27.13 -7.99 3.74
N MET A 89 -26.08 -8.38 4.48
CA MET A 89 -26.23 -8.86 5.85
C MET A 89 -26.73 -7.77 6.79
N ARG A 90 -27.71 -8.13 7.62
CA ARG A 90 -28.16 -7.28 8.71
C ARG A 90 -27.04 -7.05 9.74
N ARG A 91 -26.95 -5.80 10.21
CA ARG A 91 -26.04 -5.33 11.28
C ARG A 91 -24.55 -5.46 10.93
N LEU A 92 -24.20 -5.24 9.67
CA LEU A 92 -22.81 -5.08 9.27
C LEU A 92 -22.22 -3.85 9.98
N THR A 93 -21.05 -3.99 10.58
CA THR A 93 -20.32 -2.86 11.18
C THR A 93 -19.58 -2.05 10.12
N ASP A 94 -19.17 -0.82 10.45
CA ASP A 94 -18.35 0.04 9.58
C ASP A 94 -17.06 -0.68 9.17
N TYR A 95 -16.40 -1.34 10.12
CA TYR A 95 -15.19 -2.12 9.84
C TYR A 95 -15.45 -3.28 8.86
N GLU A 96 -16.56 -4.01 9.03
CA GLU A 96 -16.91 -5.10 8.12
C GLU A 96 -17.23 -4.57 6.72
N ARG A 97 -17.98 -3.45 6.60
CA ARG A 97 -18.22 -2.77 5.32
C ARG A 97 -16.93 -2.30 4.66
N ALA A 98 -16.04 -1.70 5.44
CA ALA A 98 -14.74 -1.24 4.98
C ALA A 98 -13.93 -2.41 4.39
N GLN A 99 -13.91 -3.56 5.06
CA GLN A 99 -13.21 -4.74 4.57
C GLN A 99 -13.83 -5.30 3.29
N VAL A 100 -15.16 -5.36 3.19
CA VAL A 100 -15.83 -5.80 1.96
C VAL A 100 -15.52 -4.86 0.78
N ASN A 101 -15.56 -3.54 0.99
CA ASN A 101 -15.16 -2.57 -0.04
C ASN A 101 -13.68 -2.70 -0.42
N TYR A 102 -12.81 -3.03 0.53
CA TYR A 102 -11.41 -3.31 0.26
C TYR A 102 -11.23 -4.51 -0.68
N PHE A 103 -12.02 -5.57 -0.51
CA PHE A 103 -12.06 -6.71 -1.43
C PHE A 103 -12.61 -6.34 -2.80
N PHE A 104 -13.68 -5.56 -2.87
CA PHE A 104 -14.17 -5.05 -4.16
C PHE A 104 -13.12 -4.24 -4.90
N ALA A 105 -12.34 -3.41 -4.19
CA ALA A 105 -11.25 -2.65 -4.76
C ALA A 105 -10.17 -3.57 -5.34
N TYR A 106 -9.81 -4.65 -4.64
CA TYR A 106 -8.88 -5.65 -5.15
C TYR A 106 -9.42 -6.39 -6.38
N VAL A 107 -10.69 -6.78 -6.39
CA VAL A 107 -11.30 -7.40 -7.58
C VAL A 107 -11.30 -6.44 -8.76
N ALA A 108 -11.61 -5.15 -8.55
CA ALA A 108 -11.52 -4.14 -9.59
C ALA A 108 -10.07 -3.99 -10.10
N TYR A 109 -9.08 -4.01 -9.20
CA TYR A 109 -7.67 -4.01 -9.56
C TYR A 109 -7.26 -5.23 -10.41
N LEU A 110 -7.70 -6.45 -10.04
CA LEU A 110 -7.44 -7.67 -10.82
C LEU A 110 -8.04 -7.62 -12.23
N LYS A 111 -9.12 -6.85 -12.41
CA LYS A 111 -9.75 -6.59 -13.70
C LYS A 111 -9.14 -5.40 -14.44
N GLU A 112 -8.04 -4.84 -13.93
CA GLU A 112 -7.37 -3.62 -14.43
C GLU A 112 -8.29 -2.38 -14.42
N ASP A 113 -9.40 -2.42 -13.69
CA ASP A 113 -10.29 -1.27 -13.46
C ASP A 113 -9.77 -0.44 -12.29
N TYR A 114 -8.66 0.28 -12.52
CA TYR A 114 -8.01 1.07 -11.47
C TYR A 114 -8.87 2.23 -10.98
N ARG A 115 -9.73 2.80 -11.83
CA ARG A 115 -10.66 3.86 -11.40
C ARG A 115 -11.75 3.28 -10.50
N GLY A 116 -12.35 2.14 -10.87
CA GLY A 116 -13.28 1.43 -10.00
C GLY A 116 -12.64 1.00 -8.67
N ALA A 117 -11.38 0.55 -8.71
CA ALA A 117 -10.64 0.23 -7.49
C ALA A 117 -10.49 1.43 -6.55
N ILE A 118 -10.15 2.61 -7.10
CA ILE A 118 -10.10 3.87 -6.34
C ILE A 118 -11.47 4.21 -5.74
N ASP A 119 -12.56 4.05 -6.49
CA ASP A 119 -13.92 4.32 -5.99
C ASP A 119 -14.28 3.43 -4.80
N TYR A 120 -13.91 2.15 -4.84
CA TYR A 120 -14.10 1.25 -3.70
C TYR A 120 -13.20 1.59 -2.51
N TYR A 121 -11.94 1.96 -2.70
CA TYR A 121 -11.12 2.46 -1.59
C TYR A 121 -11.68 3.74 -0.98
N ASN A 122 -12.23 4.65 -1.77
CA ASN A 122 -12.88 5.85 -1.23
C ASN A 122 -14.10 5.48 -0.36
N LYS A 123 -14.82 4.40 -0.67
CA LYS A 123 -15.87 3.87 0.24
C LYS A 123 -15.30 3.36 1.57
N VAL A 124 -14.07 2.84 1.60
CA VAL A 124 -13.38 2.48 2.85
C VAL A 124 -13.11 3.74 3.69
N LEU A 125 -12.76 4.85 3.05
CA LEU A 125 -12.36 6.10 3.72
C LEU A 125 -13.53 6.90 4.33
N ILE A 126 -14.78 6.59 3.97
CA ILE A 126 -15.98 7.28 4.51
C ILE A 126 -16.58 6.59 5.74
N GLU A 127 -16.17 5.35 6.02
CA GLU A 127 -16.66 4.59 7.18
C GLU A 127 -16.01 5.12 8.48
N GLU A 128 -16.78 5.29 9.56
CA GLU A 128 -16.32 6.02 10.76
C GLU A 128 -15.52 5.14 11.73
N GLU A 129 -16.00 3.91 12.01
CA GLU A 129 -15.37 3.00 12.98
C GLU A 129 -14.33 2.05 12.35
N VAL A 130 -13.41 2.59 11.55
CA VAL A 130 -12.36 1.83 10.86
C VAL A 130 -10.99 2.01 11.53
N PRO A 131 -10.18 0.95 11.72
CA PRO A 131 -8.82 1.08 12.22
C PRO A 131 -7.96 1.92 11.27
N GLU A 132 -7.18 2.86 11.81
CA GLU A 132 -6.29 3.74 11.04
C GLU A 132 -5.32 2.98 10.12
N GLY A 133 -4.90 1.77 10.52
CA GLY A 133 -4.07 0.92 9.67
C GLY A 133 -4.72 0.56 8.33
N LEU A 134 -6.03 0.29 8.31
CA LEU A 134 -6.78 -0.02 7.10
C LEU A 134 -6.99 1.23 6.25
N LEU A 135 -7.34 2.36 6.87
CA LEU A 135 -7.49 3.66 6.20
C LEU A 135 -6.18 4.09 5.53
N SER A 136 -5.07 4.01 6.27
CA SER A 136 -3.74 4.31 5.76
C SER A 136 -3.34 3.40 4.60
N SER A 137 -3.67 2.11 4.67
CA SER A 137 -3.43 1.16 3.58
C SER A 137 -4.24 1.52 2.32
N ALA A 138 -5.53 1.85 2.48
CA ALA A 138 -6.40 2.28 1.37
C ALA A 138 -5.89 3.57 0.71
N ARG A 139 -5.54 4.59 1.51
CA ARG A 139 -4.94 5.85 1.00
C ARG A 139 -3.65 5.59 0.22
N TYR A 140 -2.78 4.73 0.74
CA TYR A 140 -1.55 4.36 0.06
C TYR A 140 -1.81 3.69 -1.29
N THR A 141 -2.73 2.72 -1.34
CA THR A 141 -3.10 2.06 -2.60
C THR A 141 -3.73 3.04 -3.58
N ILE A 142 -4.59 3.98 -3.15
CA ILE A 142 -5.10 5.05 -4.02
C ILE A 142 -3.96 5.84 -4.67
N ALA A 143 -2.92 6.21 -3.91
CA ALA A 143 -1.77 6.94 -4.46
C ALA A 143 -1.03 6.13 -5.53
N GLN A 144 -0.84 4.83 -5.29
CA GLN A 144 -0.23 3.91 -6.27
C GLN A 144 -1.10 3.73 -7.52
N LEU A 145 -2.43 3.65 -7.37
CA LEU A 145 -3.36 3.52 -8.48
C LEU A 145 -3.42 4.78 -9.34
N TRP A 146 -3.35 5.98 -8.74
CA TRP A 146 -3.20 7.21 -9.51
C TRP A 146 -1.90 7.22 -10.31
N PHE A 147 -0.81 6.72 -9.74
CA PHE A 147 0.45 6.56 -10.46
C PHE A 147 0.32 5.56 -11.62
N GLN A 148 -0.33 4.41 -11.39
CA GLN A 148 -0.55 3.39 -12.42
C GLN A 148 -1.42 3.90 -13.59
N LEU A 149 -2.35 4.82 -13.31
CA LEU A 149 -3.17 5.51 -14.29
C LEU A 149 -2.45 6.65 -15.02
N GLU A 150 -1.16 6.89 -14.72
CA GLU A 150 -0.36 8.02 -15.21
C GLU A 150 -0.93 9.40 -14.83
N GLU A 151 -1.79 9.43 -13.80
CA GLU A 151 -2.38 10.65 -13.25
C GLU A 151 -1.41 11.26 -12.21
N TRP A 152 -0.23 11.66 -12.69
CA TRP A 152 0.93 12.01 -11.86
C TRP A 152 0.63 13.08 -10.81
N ASP A 153 -0.08 14.14 -11.17
CA ASP A 153 -0.43 15.20 -10.23
C ASP A 153 -1.36 14.69 -9.11
N LYS A 154 -2.30 13.77 -9.41
CA LYS A 154 -3.16 13.15 -8.39
C LYS A 154 -2.38 12.22 -7.47
N ALA A 155 -1.41 11.47 -8.02
CA ALA A 155 -0.52 10.63 -7.23
C ALA A 155 0.30 11.49 -6.25
N ILE A 156 0.83 12.64 -6.69
CA ILE A 156 1.57 13.59 -5.84
C ILE A 156 0.66 14.12 -4.73
N ILE A 157 -0.56 14.56 -5.04
CA ILE A 157 -1.52 15.06 -4.05
C ILE A 157 -1.85 13.98 -3.01
N ALA A 158 -2.09 12.75 -3.46
CA ALA A 158 -2.40 11.63 -2.55
C ALA A 158 -1.21 11.29 -1.63
N VAL A 159 0.02 11.32 -2.15
CA VAL A 159 1.22 11.14 -1.33
C VAL A 159 1.40 12.29 -0.33
N ASP A 160 1.13 13.53 -0.74
CA ASP A 160 1.28 14.69 0.15
C ASP A 160 0.29 14.65 1.32
N ASP A 161 -0.95 14.22 1.08
CA ASP A 161 -1.93 13.97 2.15
C ASP A 161 -1.45 12.87 3.12
N LEU A 162 -0.90 11.78 2.60
CA LEU A 162 -0.34 10.70 3.43
C LEU A 162 0.84 11.18 4.29
N LEU A 163 1.76 11.96 3.72
CA LEU A 163 2.93 12.47 4.44
C LEU A 163 2.55 13.52 5.50
N ALA A 164 1.55 14.36 5.24
CA ALA A 164 1.09 15.38 6.19
C ALA A 164 0.49 14.79 7.47
N ASN A 165 -0.09 13.58 7.37
CA ASN A 165 -0.78 12.90 8.47
C ASN A 165 0.02 11.74 9.09
N ALA A 166 1.24 11.47 8.61
CA ALA A 166 2.04 10.34 9.07
C ALA A 166 2.84 10.66 10.34
N GLU A 167 2.57 9.93 11.44
CA GLU A 167 3.42 9.95 12.64
C GLU A 167 4.84 9.44 12.36
N SER A 168 4.97 8.50 11.40
CA SER A 168 6.25 7.98 10.94
C SER A 168 6.19 7.83 9.42
N PRO A 169 6.66 8.83 8.66
CA PRO A 169 6.63 8.82 7.20
C PRO A 169 7.33 7.58 6.65
N ARG A 170 6.87 7.04 5.53
CA ARG A 170 7.52 5.87 4.92
C ARG A 170 8.42 6.33 3.76
N PRO A 171 9.66 5.84 3.63
CA PRO A 171 10.55 6.23 2.52
C PRO A 171 9.95 5.96 1.13
N ASP A 172 9.17 4.88 0.97
CA ASP A 172 8.51 4.51 -0.29
C ASP A 172 7.54 5.59 -0.82
N LEU A 173 6.87 6.34 0.06
CA LEU A 173 6.02 7.48 -0.32
C LEU A 173 6.82 8.57 -1.04
N TYR A 174 8.00 8.93 -0.53
CA TYR A 174 8.87 9.92 -1.16
C TYR A 174 9.37 9.43 -2.52
N ILE A 175 9.69 8.13 -2.64
CA ILE A 175 10.09 7.54 -3.93
C ILE A 175 8.93 7.58 -4.94
N LEU A 176 7.70 7.29 -4.52
CA LEU A 176 6.51 7.39 -5.38
C LEU A 176 6.31 8.83 -5.87
N LYS A 177 6.34 9.82 -4.98
CA LYS A 177 6.26 11.25 -5.35
C LYS A 177 7.40 11.67 -6.27
N GLY A 178 8.63 11.28 -5.96
CA GLY A 178 9.79 11.56 -6.79
C GLY A 178 9.67 10.98 -8.19
N SER A 179 9.14 9.76 -8.30
CA SER A 179 8.87 9.09 -9.59
C SER A 179 7.80 9.84 -10.39
N ALA A 180 6.73 10.31 -9.75
CA ALA A 180 5.70 11.10 -10.43
C ALA A 180 6.26 12.46 -10.92
N LEU A 181 7.06 13.14 -10.09
CA LEU A 181 7.75 14.38 -10.46
C LEU A 181 8.72 14.18 -11.63
N TYR A 182 9.40 13.03 -11.70
CA TYR A 182 10.26 12.65 -12.82
C TYR A 182 9.46 12.57 -14.13
N GLN A 183 8.30 11.92 -14.13
CA GLN A 183 7.44 11.80 -15.31
C GLN A 183 6.94 13.18 -15.79
N LEU A 184 6.66 14.07 -14.84
CA LEU A 184 6.31 15.46 -15.13
C LEU A 184 7.52 16.36 -15.50
N LYS A 185 8.73 15.80 -15.56
CA LYS A 185 9.99 16.52 -15.81
C LYS A 185 10.27 17.65 -14.79
N LYS A 186 9.66 17.57 -13.60
CA LYS A 186 9.83 18.50 -12.47
C LYS A 186 11.08 18.16 -11.66
N TYR A 187 12.24 18.07 -12.32
CA TYR A 187 13.48 17.57 -11.70
C TYR A 187 13.97 18.42 -10.52
N ARG A 188 13.75 19.74 -10.55
CA ARG A 188 14.13 20.63 -9.44
C ARG A 188 13.35 20.33 -8.17
N GLU A 189 12.06 20.01 -8.30
CA GLU A 189 11.18 19.63 -7.19
C GLU A 189 11.43 18.20 -6.72
N MET A 190 11.83 17.31 -7.64
CA MET A 190 12.16 15.91 -7.33
C MET A 190 13.38 15.77 -6.41
N ILE A 191 14.44 16.57 -6.63
CA ILE A 191 15.70 16.46 -5.88
C ILE A 191 15.50 16.50 -4.36
N PRO A 192 14.82 17.51 -3.77
CA PRO A 192 14.62 17.55 -2.33
C PRO A 192 13.74 16.38 -1.82
N VAL A 193 12.78 15.89 -2.62
CA VAL A 193 11.94 14.74 -2.26
C VAL A 193 12.76 13.46 -2.16
N ILE A 194 13.64 13.20 -3.13
CA ILE A 194 14.51 12.01 -3.12
C ILE A 194 15.54 12.08 -1.98
N ARG A 195 16.08 13.27 -1.66
CA ARG A 195 16.96 13.44 -0.50
C ARG A 195 16.25 13.09 0.80
N ALA A 196 15.03 13.59 1.00
CA ALA A 196 14.24 13.24 2.18
C ALA A 196 14.02 11.72 2.30
N ALA A 197 13.81 11.01 1.19
CA ALA A 197 13.70 9.55 1.18
C ALA A 197 15.00 8.86 1.66
N ILE A 198 16.16 9.35 1.20
CA ILE A 198 17.47 8.84 1.58
C ILE A 198 17.71 9.10 3.06
N ASP A 199 17.62 10.37 3.49
CA ASP A 199 17.88 10.79 4.88
C ASP A 199 17.03 9.96 5.87
N LEU A 200 15.73 9.80 5.57
CA LEU A 200 14.82 9.00 6.39
C LEU A 200 15.19 7.50 6.42
N SER A 201 15.65 6.95 5.30
CA SER A 201 16.11 5.55 5.24
C SER A 201 17.41 5.34 6.01
N GLU A 202 18.29 6.34 6.04
CA GLU A 202 19.56 6.32 6.76
C GLU A 202 19.35 6.47 8.27
N GLU A 203 18.46 7.36 8.70
CA GLU A 203 18.06 7.52 10.11
C GLU A 203 17.49 6.23 10.71
N ARG A 204 16.71 5.47 9.93
CA ARG A 204 16.15 4.18 10.35
C ARG A 204 17.17 3.04 10.39
N ASN A 205 18.29 3.18 9.68
CA ASN A 205 19.34 2.16 9.60
C ASN A 205 20.72 2.71 9.97
N PRO A 206 20.93 3.18 11.21
CA PRO A 206 22.17 3.86 11.62
C PRO A 206 23.41 2.96 11.47
N PHE A 207 23.27 1.64 11.60
CA PHE A 207 24.36 0.67 11.43
C PHE A 207 24.84 0.54 9.97
N ARG A 208 23.96 0.82 8.99
CA ARG A 208 24.32 0.84 7.56
C ARG A 208 25.21 2.04 7.23
N ILE A 209 25.00 3.18 7.89
CA ILE A 209 25.84 4.37 7.71
C ILE A 209 27.24 4.15 8.27
N GLN A 210 27.32 3.56 9.46
CA GLN A 210 28.61 3.25 10.07
C GLN A 210 29.45 2.33 9.17
N SER A 211 28.85 1.25 8.65
CA SER A 211 29.53 0.33 7.73
C SER A 211 29.92 0.96 6.38
N LEU A 212 29.11 1.85 5.81
CA LEU A 212 29.47 2.58 4.58
C LEU A 212 30.62 3.57 4.81
N GLN A 213 30.60 4.31 5.92
CA GLN A 213 31.68 5.23 6.29
C GLN A 213 32.99 4.49 6.57
N ASP A 214 32.93 3.35 7.24
CA ASP A 214 34.09 2.54 7.56
C ASP A 214 34.68 1.90 6.29
N ASN A 215 33.84 1.51 5.31
CA ASN A 215 34.29 1.03 4.00
C ASN A 215 34.95 2.13 3.14
N ILE A 216 34.47 3.37 3.22
CA ILE A 216 35.10 4.51 2.52
C ILE A 216 36.47 4.85 3.14
N LYS A 217 36.61 4.72 4.46
CA LYS A 217 37.88 4.99 5.17
C LYS A 217 38.91 3.87 5.03
N SER A 218 38.47 2.64 4.76
CA SER A 218 39.35 1.46 4.70
C SER A 218 39.82 1.10 3.28
N ASN A 219 39.34 1.79 2.25
CA ASN A 219 39.78 1.59 0.87
C ASN A 219 40.55 2.84 0.37
N PRO A 220 41.90 2.86 0.46
CA PRO A 220 42.73 4.00 0.05
C PRO A 220 42.80 4.21 -1.48
#